data_AF-A0A1D2SVU2-F1
#
_entry.id   AF-A0A1D2SVU2-F1
#
_cell.length_a   1.000
_cell.length_b   1.000
_cell.length_c   1.000
_cell.angle_alpha   90.00
_cell.angle_beta   90.00
_cell.angle_gamma   90.00
#
_symmetry.space_group_name_H-M   'P 1'
#
loop_
_entity.id
_entity.type
_entity.pdbx_description
1 polymer ?
#
loop_
_entity_poly.entity_id
_entity_poly.type
_entity_poly.pdbx_seq_one_letter_code
_entity_poly.pdbx_strand_id
1 'polypeptide(L)'
;MAEALKSGKGIAYIHWGNSWQLRSFRDFRHYIDDLIYIHDLPKVDLSSYAAVVMPDAMDAEAPRPYAGQLNAYLQCGGFLVVCLQGHADWLDIPGLEWTPGNCRDWLWWTKGERLEVRLSEPHHPITRSLPLSHMSWHWGGSYNVPQGACSILEIDDGRGSLFLDFPSLPGGGRLLLATLDPHSHNGQRFMPATTRFLQSFYPWLSSELGIVRPRRNRFTYLQCSHVPSEWHPAWIEESLGLAGFEPLFAPSDQLGPELLARTDTLYIPSSHDEFFLKSRAGELVAFLERGGNLIICAEPCQPWLPFMASFRAVPSRPFTNIKVRVRDDRFGIFSDLGEDFDSWQGIFGQYARGWSDPPADAIWLTDVGSERDPKPADWIWQYPTSSGRGGYVFMHNGDNMTRYPDHGPKKEALVANIAVALRKLSMGELLF
;
A
#
# COMPACT_ATOMS: atom_id res chain seq x y z
N MET A 1 13.41 20.52 -23.18
CA MET A 1 12.91 21.13 -21.93
C MET A 1 11.41 20.93 -21.91
N ALA A 2 10.95 19.84 -21.28
CA ALA A 2 9.54 19.62 -21.06
C ALA A 2 9.11 20.51 -19.89
N GLU A 3 8.07 21.28 -20.10
CA GLU A 3 7.40 22.05 -19.07
C GLU A 3 6.91 21.05 -18.01
N ALA A 4 7.61 20.99 -16.88
CA ALA A 4 7.18 20.17 -15.75
C ALA A 4 5.82 20.73 -15.31
N LEU A 5 4.74 20.02 -15.64
CA LEU A 5 3.44 20.19 -15.00
C LEU A 5 3.72 20.40 -13.52
N LYS A 6 3.38 21.57 -12.97
CA LYS A 6 3.45 21.81 -11.52
C LYS A 6 2.61 20.70 -10.89
N SER A 7 3.25 19.66 -10.37
CA SER A 7 2.56 18.68 -9.54
C SER A 7 1.98 19.48 -8.39
N GLY A 8 0.67 19.34 -8.16
CA GLY A 8 0.03 19.96 -6.99
C GLY A 8 0.80 19.60 -5.72
N LYS A 9 0.70 20.45 -4.70
CA LYS A 9 1.35 20.20 -3.41
C LYS A 9 0.88 18.85 -2.85
N GLY A 10 1.83 18.04 -2.35
CA GLY A 10 1.56 16.70 -1.80
C GLY A 10 1.27 16.69 -0.30
N ILE A 11 1.25 15.51 0.30
CA ILE A 11 1.11 15.29 1.74
C ILE A 11 2.46 14.89 2.33
N ALA A 12 2.90 15.60 3.38
CA ALA A 12 4.08 15.25 4.17
C ALA A 12 3.70 14.47 5.44
N TYR A 13 4.56 13.56 5.87
CA TYR A 13 4.44 12.83 7.14
C TYR A 13 5.69 13.02 7.99
N ILE A 14 5.56 13.72 9.12
CA ILE A 14 6.67 14.03 10.03
C ILE A 14 6.77 12.95 11.09
N HIS A 15 7.87 12.21 11.15
CA HIS A 15 8.05 11.12 12.12
C HIS A 15 9.20 11.37 13.08
N TRP A 16 9.19 10.68 14.22
CA TRP A 16 10.28 10.65 15.20
C TRP A 16 11.21 9.43 15.00
N GLY A 17 10.84 8.50 14.13
CA GLY A 17 11.71 7.38 13.74
C GLY A 17 11.52 6.12 14.58
N ASN A 18 10.49 6.08 15.42
CA ASN A 18 10.08 4.84 16.05
C ASN A 18 9.51 3.85 15.01
N SER A 19 9.63 2.56 15.31
CA SER A 19 9.24 1.49 14.39
C SER A 19 7.76 1.50 14.01
N TRP A 20 6.89 1.98 14.89
CA TRP A 20 5.44 1.91 14.69
C TRP A 20 4.97 2.97 13.68
N GLN A 21 5.44 4.21 13.82
CA GLN A 21 5.22 5.28 12.84
C GLN A 21 5.78 4.89 11.47
N LEU A 22 7.02 4.39 11.42
CA LEU A 22 7.64 3.99 10.14
C LEU A 22 6.89 2.83 9.48
N ARG A 23 6.39 1.85 10.26
CA ARG A 23 5.58 0.76 9.72
C ARG A 23 4.22 1.25 9.22
N SER A 24 3.57 2.13 9.97
CA SER A 24 2.29 2.72 9.58
C SER A 24 2.43 3.57 8.31
N PHE A 25 3.48 4.39 8.24
CA PHE A 25 3.84 5.09 7.01
C PHE A 25 4.01 4.11 5.84
N ARG A 26 4.72 2.99 6.02
CA ARG A 26 4.89 2.00 4.95
C ARG A 26 3.55 1.49 4.42
N ASP A 27 2.56 1.25 5.27
CA ASP A 27 1.24 0.77 4.82
C ASP A 27 0.49 1.84 3.98
N PHE A 28 0.64 3.11 4.33
CA PHE A 28 -0.14 4.22 3.76
C PHE A 28 0.67 5.16 2.87
N ARG A 29 1.94 4.84 2.58
CA ARG A 29 2.87 5.61 1.73
C ARG A 29 2.30 5.94 0.35
N HIS A 30 1.31 5.19 -0.13
CA HIS A 30 0.63 5.43 -1.41
C HIS A 30 -0.18 6.74 -1.42
N TYR A 31 -0.54 7.25 -0.25
CA TYR A 31 -1.23 8.52 -0.03
C TYR A 31 -0.36 9.63 0.52
N ILE A 32 0.90 9.35 0.82
CA ILE A 32 1.85 10.30 1.42
C ILE A 32 2.97 10.51 0.41
N ASP A 33 3.43 11.73 0.23
CA ASP A 33 4.43 12.07 -0.78
C ASP A 33 5.83 12.08 -0.18
N ASP A 34 6.00 12.67 1.01
CA ASP A 34 7.29 12.75 1.70
C ASP A 34 7.25 12.23 3.14
N LEU A 35 8.35 11.57 3.53
CA LEU A 35 8.63 11.12 4.88
C LEU A 35 9.74 12.00 5.46
N ILE A 36 9.40 12.79 6.48
CA ILE A 36 10.30 13.79 7.06
C ILE A 36 10.65 13.38 8.49
N TYR A 37 11.94 13.21 8.77
CA TYR A 37 12.38 13.05 10.15
C TYR A 37 12.28 14.39 10.87
N ILE A 38 11.69 14.41 12.07
CA ILE A 38 11.42 15.67 12.77
C ILE A 38 12.67 16.54 12.98
N HIS A 39 13.84 15.93 13.18
CA HIS A 39 15.09 16.68 13.34
C HIS A 39 15.67 17.24 12.03
N ASP A 40 15.12 16.86 10.89
CA ASP A 40 15.43 17.43 9.59
C ASP A 40 14.45 18.56 9.19
N LEU A 41 13.43 18.86 10.01
CA LEU A 41 12.46 19.94 9.73
C LEU A 41 13.11 21.30 9.36
N PRO A 42 14.20 21.75 10.00
CA PRO A 42 14.85 23.02 9.62
C PRO A 42 15.36 23.06 8.17
N LYS A 43 15.48 21.90 7.51
CA LYS A 43 15.93 21.77 6.11
C LYS A 43 14.76 21.69 5.12
N VAL A 44 13.52 21.67 5.61
CA VAL A 44 12.32 21.43 4.81
C VAL A 44 11.45 22.67 4.76
N ASP A 45 11.03 23.06 3.57
CA ASP A 45 10.01 24.10 3.37
C ASP A 45 8.61 23.46 3.48
N LEU A 46 7.94 23.62 4.61
CA LEU A 46 6.59 23.06 4.81
C LEU A 46 5.56 23.67 3.85
N SER A 47 5.82 24.85 3.29
CA SER A 47 4.90 25.50 2.34
C SER A 47 4.81 24.75 1.01
N SER A 48 5.70 23.80 0.71
CA SER A 48 5.59 22.93 -0.47
C SER A 48 4.50 21.86 -0.37
N TYR A 49 3.90 21.66 0.81
CA TYR A 49 2.89 20.64 1.07
C TYR A 49 1.47 21.22 1.16
N ALA A 50 0.50 20.43 0.71
CA ALA A 50 -0.92 20.72 0.84
C ALA A 50 -1.41 20.38 2.25
N ALA A 51 -0.86 19.31 2.82
CA ALA A 51 -1.05 18.96 4.22
C ALA A 51 0.21 18.35 4.83
N VAL A 52 0.36 18.52 6.13
CA VAL A 52 1.42 17.92 6.94
C VAL A 52 0.76 17.08 8.03
N VAL A 53 1.12 15.80 8.12
CA VAL A 53 0.62 14.87 9.13
C VAL A 53 1.71 14.59 10.16
N MET A 54 1.38 14.84 11.42
CA MET A 54 2.18 14.44 12.58
C MET A 54 1.47 13.27 13.28
N PRO A 55 2.04 12.06 13.22
CA PRO A 55 1.47 10.88 13.85
C PRO A 55 1.69 10.89 15.36
N ASP A 56 0.86 10.10 16.03
CA ASP A 56 0.95 9.81 17.45
C ASP A 56 2.21 9.00 17.82
N ALA A 57 2.42 8.81 19.13
CA ALA A 57 3.58 8.15 19.73
C ALA A 57 4.94 8.82 19.39
N MET A 58 4.91 10.14 19.20
CA MET A 58 6.10 10.99 19.24
C MET A 58 6.31 11.49 20.68
N ASP A 59 7.56 11.70 21.08
CA ASP A 59 7.86 12.39 22.34
C ASP A 59 7.23 13.78 22.34
N ALA A 60 6.54 14.16 23.43
CA ALA A 60 5.81 15.42 23.50
C ALA A 60 6.70 16.66 23.40
N GLU A 61 7.99 16.54 23.74
CA GLU A 61 8.97 17.63 23.65
C GLU A 61 9.56 17.77 22.23
N ALA A 62 9.49 16.74 21.40
CA ALA A 62 10.12 16.72 20.08
C ALA A 62 9.63 17.83 19.12
N PRO A 63 8.34 18.23 19.11
CA PRO A 63 7.87 19.35 18.29
C PRO A 63 8.31 20.73 18.79
N ARG A 64 8.60 20.90 20.08
CA ARG A 64 8.81 22.22 20.69
C ARG A 64 9.92 23.06 20.02
N PRO A 65 11.10 22.50 19.67
CA PRO A 65 12.13 23.26 18.97
C PRO A 65 11.68 23.79 17.59
N TYR A 66 10.65 23.19 17.00
CA TYR A 66 10.14 23.52 15.66
C TYR A 66 8.75 24.19 15.70
N ALA A 67 8.25 24.52 16.90
CA ALA A 67 6.94 25.15 17.09
C ALA A 67 6.74 26.38 16.20
N GLY A 68 7.74 27.26 16.11
CA GLY A 68 7.68 28.44 15.25
C GLY A 68 7.48 28.11 13.77
N GLN A 69 8.12 27.05 13.27
CA GLN A 69 7.99 26.60 11.88
C GLN A 69 6.61 25.97 11.61
N LEU A 70 6.11 25.16 12.55
CA LEU A 70 4.80 24.51 12.46
C LEU A 70 3.66 25.54 12.52
N ASN A 71 3.76 26.51 13.45
CA ASN A 71 2.79 27.60 13.55
C ASN A 71 2.86 28.55 12.35
N ALA A 72 4.05 28.85 11.81
CA ALA A 72 4.16 29.64 10.59
C ALA A 72 3.49 28.96 9.39
N TYR A 73 3.64 27.64 9.25
CA TYR A 73 2.95 26.86 8.22
C TYR A 73 1.42 26.99 8.36
N LEU A 74 0.87 26.83 9.57
CA LEU A 74 -0.55 27.05 9.84
C LEU A 74 -1.00 28.48 9.53
N GLN A 75 -0.28 29.49 10.03
CA GLN A 75 -0.60 30.91 9.85
C GLN A 75 -0.49 31.38 8.38
N CYS A 76 0.20 30.62 7.52
CA CYS A 76 0.31 30.89 6.09
C CYS A 76 -0.63 30.03 5.23
N GLY A 77 -1.72 29.51 5.81
CA GLY A 77 -2.74 28.76 5.06
C GLY A 77 -2.47 27.26 4.94
N GLY A 78 -1.49 26.74 5.67
CA GLY A 78 -1.20 25.31 5.71
C GLY A 78 -2.28 24.49 6.40
N PHE A 79 -2.42 23.23 6.00
CA PHE A 79 -3.24 22.25 6.70
C PHE A 79 -2.35 21.31 7.52
N LEU A 80 -2.43 21.40 8.85
CA LEU A 80 -1.74 20.51 9.78
C LEU A 80 -2.71 19.48 10.37
N VAL A 81 -2.29 18.22 10.41
CA VAL A 81 -2.99 17.13 11.10
C VAL A 81 -2.08 16.64 12.21
N VAL A 82 -2.54 16.66 13.46
CA VAL A 82 -1.77 16.22 14.63
C VAL A 82 -2.55 15.14 15.37
N CYS A 83 -1.97 13.96 15.46
CA CYS A 83 -2.38 12.91 16.39
C CYS A 83 -1.37 12.87 17.54
N LEU A 84 -1.81 12.93 18.79
CA LEU A 84 -0.92 12.87 19.94
C LEU A 84 -1.64 12.36 21.18
N GLN A 85 -0.93 11.73 22.10
CA GLN A 85 -1.43 11.42 23.44
C GLN A 85 -0.91 12.48 24.42
N GLY A 86 -1.51 13.67 24.42
CA GLY A 86 -1.06 14.75 25.28
C GLY A 86 -1.50 16.14 24.84
N HIS A 87 -0.94 17.15 25.49
CA HIS A 87 -1.20 18.56 25.23
C HIS A 87 -0.31 19.10 24.10
N ALA A 88 -0.93 19.65 23.05
CA ALA A 88 -0.25 20.32 21.94
C ALA A 88 -0.01 21.80 22.24
N ASP A 89 0.57 22.11 23.40
CA ASP A 89 0.83 23.49 23.87
C ASP A 89 1.89 24.25 23.05
N TRP A 90 2.56 23.58 22.13
CA TRP A 90 3.45 24.15 21.14
C TRP A 90 2.73 24.69 19.90
N LEU A 91 1.41 24.48 19.79
CA LEU A 91 0.56 25.15 18.80
C LEU A 91 -0.03 26.44 19.38
N ASP A 92 0.03 27.52 18.62
CA ASP A 92 -0.49 28.83 19.00
C ASP A 92 -2.01 28.91 18.78
N ILE A 93 -2.77 28.08 19.52
CA ILE A 93 -4.25 28.02 19.46
C ILE A 93 -4.85 28.64 20.73
N PRO A 94 -5.44 29.85 20.63
CA PRO A 94 -6.01 30.53 21.79
C PRO A 94 -7.10 29.72 22.50
N GLY A 95 -6.95 29.57 23.82
CA GLY A 95 -7.94 28.90 24.67
C GLY A 95 -7.98 27.38 24.53
N LEU A 96 -7.02 26.76 23.85
CA LEU A 96 -6.88 25.30 23.80
C LEU A 96 -6.42 24.79 25.18
N GLU A 97 -7.20 23.90 25.76
CA GLU A 97 -6.89 23.27 27.05
C GLU A 97 -7.01 21.75 26.91
N TRP A 98 -6.00 21.03 27.42
CA TRP A 98 -6.00 19.58 27.48
C TRP A 98 -6.23 19.08 28.90
N THR A 99 -7.10 18.09 29.04
CA THR A 99 -7.38 17.39 30.30
C THR A 99 -6.82 15.96 30.22
N PRO A 100 -5.97 15.54 31.18
CA PRO A 100 -5.51 14.17 31.25
C PRO A 100 -6.69 13.24 31.55
N GLY A 101 -6.70 12.09 30.88
CA GLY A 101 -7.80 11.14 30.98
C GLY A 101 -7.54 9.90 30.18
N ASN A 102 -8.42 8.93 30.33
CA ASN A 102 -8.27 7.66 29.67
C ASN A 102 -9.61 6.93 29.57
N CYS A 103 -9.71 5.95 28.67
CA CYS A 103 -10.90 5.12 28.61
C CYS A 103 -11.06 4.31 29.91
N ARG A 104 -12.32 4.13 30.33
CA ARG A 104 -12.69 3.49 31.60
C ARG A 104 -12.24 2.03 31.66
N ASP A 105 -12.36 1.33 30.55
CA ASP A 105 -11.95 -0.05 30.41
C ASP A 105 -11.06 -0.23 29.19
N TRP A 106 -9.77 -0.41 29.43
CA TRP A 106 -8.79 -0.69 28.39
C TRP A 106 -8.97 -2.06 27.73
N LEU A 107 -9.85 -2.94 28.21
CA LEU A 107 -10.14 -4.24 27.61
C LEU A 107 -11.59 -4.37 27.13
N TRP A 108 -12.30 -3.25 26.94
CA TRP A 108 -13.72 -3.23 26.55
C TRP A 108 -14.05 -4.14 25.36
N TRP A 109 -13.13 -4.23 24.39
CA TRP A 109 -13.29 -5.04 23.17
C TRP A 109 -13.31 -6.55 23.43
N THR A 110 -12.75 -7.03 24.54
CA THR A 110 -12.80 -8.46 24.91
C THR A 110 -14.14 -8.85 25.55
N LYS A 111 -14.93 -7.85 25.93
CA LYS A 111 -16.21 -8.01 26.66
C LYS A 111 -17.43 -7.79 25.77
N GLY A 112 -17.22 -7.39 24.50
CA GLY A 112 -18.31 -7.01 23.59
C GLY A 112 -19.01 -5.71 23.99
N GLU A 113 -18.40 -4.92 24.87
CA GLU A 113 -18.90 -3.62 25.30
C GLU A 113 -18.59 -2.55 24.23
N ARG A 114 -19.09 -1.33 24.42
CA ARG A 114 -18.74 -0.18 23.58
C ARG A 114 -17.96 0.82 24.41
N LEU A 115 -16.97 1.44 23.77
CA LEU A 115 -16.27 2.56 24.36
C LEU A 115 -17.20 3.76 24.52
N GLU A 116 -16.99 4.53 25.58
CA GLU A 116 -17.75 5.72 25.97
C GLU A 116 -17.53 6.95 25.06
N VAL A 117 -17.62 6.75 23.76
CA VAL A 117 -17.39 7.78 22.73
C VAL A 117 -18.57 7.86 21.77
N ARG A 118 -18.86 9.09 21.35
CA ARG A 118 -19.91 9.40 20.37
C ARG A 118 -19.46 10.45 19.39
N LEU A 119 -20.12 10.49 18.24
CA LEU A 119 -19.95 11.60 17.31
C LEU A 119 -20.58 12.87 17.91
N SER A 120 -19.99 14.01 17.58
CA SER A 120 -20.57 15.33 17.89
C SER A 120 -21.81 15.58 17.04
N GLU A 121 -22.78 16.32 17.60
CA GLU A 121 -23.96 16.77 16.86
C GLU A 121 -23.93 18.30 16.67
N PRO A 122 -24.07 18.82 15.44
CA PRO A 122 -24.28 18.08 14.20
C PRO A 122 -23.03 17.34 13.72
N HIS A 123 -23.22 16.19 13.07
CA HIS A 123 -22.11 15.39 12.53
C HIS A 123 -21.19 16.17 11.57
N HIS A 124 -19.88 16.10 11.83
CA HIS A 124 -18.87 16.65 10.94
C HIS A 124 -18.85 15.92 9.58
N PRO A 125 -18.65 16.58 8.43
CA PRO A 125 -18.65 15.93 7.11
C PRO A 125 -17.67 14.75 6.96
N ILE A 126 -16.53 14.78 7.67
CA ILE A 126 -15.55 13.68 7.70
C ILE A 126 -16.18 12.33 8.08
N THR A 127 -17.25 12.34 8.87
CA THR A 127 -17.91 11.14 9.40
C THR A 127 -18.57 10.28 8.33
N ARG A 128 -18.79 10.83 7.12
CA ARG A 128 -19.25 10.06 5.94
C ARG A 128 -18.19 9.06 5.47
N SER A 129 -16.92 9.42 5.61
CA SER A 129 -15.77 8.58 5.26
C SER A 129 -15.23 7.82 6.48
N LEU A 130 -15.32 8.43 7.67
CA LEU A 130 -14.85 7.90 8.95
C LEU A 130 -16.04 7.74 9.92
N PRO A 131 -16.82 6.65 9.83
CA PRO A 131 -17.90 6.41 10.78
C PRO A 131 -17.36 6.13 12.18
N LEU A 132 -18.21 6.18 13.21
CA LEU A 132 -17.83 5.93 14.60
C LEU A 132 -17.09 4.59 14.81
N SER A 133 -17.46 3.55 14.07
CA SER A 133 -16.80 2.23 14.12
C SER A 133 -15.33 2.26 13.68
N HIS A 134 -14.91 3.33 13.01
CA HIS A 134 -13.54 3.60 12.57
C HIS A 134 -12.86 4.64 13.46
N MET A 135 -13.47 5.11 14.55
CA MET A 135 -12.90 6.10 15.48
C MET A 135 -13.03 5.66 16.95
N SER A 136 -13.37 4.39 17.18
CA SER A 136 -13.65 3.84 18.51
C SER A 136 -12.58 2.82 18.91
N TRP A 137 -11.59 3.30 19.66
CA TRP A 137 -10.60 2.55 20.45
C TRP A 137 -10.12 3.44 21.59
N HIS A 138 -9.27 2.91 22.46
CA HIS A 138 -8.77 3.67 23.61
C HIS A 138 -8.16 5.02 23.22
N TRP A 139 -8.16 5.97 24.15
CA TRP A 139 -7.78 7.36 23.89
C TRP A 139 -7.06 7.95 25.10
N GLY A 140 -6.20 8.95 24.86
CA GLY A 140 -5.34 9.57 25.88
C GLY A 140 -5.66 11.04 26.12
N GLY A 141 -6.53 11.31 27.09
CA GLY A 141 -7.00 12.66 27.44
C GLY A 141 -7.96 13.25 26.40
N SER A 142 -8.43 14.46 26.69
CA SER A 142 -9.41 15.18 25.88
C SER A 142 -9.09 16.68 25.85
N TYR A 143 -9.57 17.36 24.82
CA TYR A 143 -9.53 18.80 24.70
C TYR A 143 -10.88 19.43 25.05
N ASN A 144 -10.85 20.68 25.51
CA ASN A 144 -12.01 21.55 25.39
C ASN A 144 -12.32 21.85 23.91
N VAL A 145 -13.42 22.56 23.62
CA VAL A 145 -13.76 23.00 22.26
C VAL A 145 -13.64 24.54 22.20
N PRO A 146 -12.47 25.08 21.80
CA PRO A 146 -12.27 26.53 21.72
C PRO A 146 -13.15 27.18 20.65
N GLN A 147 -13.23 28.52 20.69
CA GLN A 147 -13.95 29.28 19.67
C GLN A 147 -13.37 29.01 18.28
N GLY A 148 -14.25 28.69 17.32
CA GLY A 148 -13.86 28.39 15.94
C GLY A 148 -13.45 26.93 15.70
N ALA A 149 -13.41 26.09 16.75
CA ALA A 149 -13.24 24.65 16.62
C ALA A 149 -14.60 23.95 16.51
N CYS A 150 -14.61 22.83 15.79
CA CYS A 150 -15.71 21.88 15.75
C CYS A 150 -15.21 20.54 16.29
N SER A 151 -15.95 19.95 17.23
CA SER A 151 -15.67 18.56 17.64
C SER A 151 -16.21 17.58 16.61
N ILE A 152 -15.47 16.50 16.38
CA ILE A 152 -15.82 15.34 15.53
C ILE A 152 -16.20 14.15 16.40
N LEU A 153 -15.43 13.91 17.46
CA LEU A 153 -15.58 12.79 18.39
C LEU A 153 -15.51 13.29 19.84
N GLU A 154 -16.47 12.91 20.67
CA GLU A 154 -16.61 13.32 22.07
C GLU A 154 -16.68 12.13 23.01
N ILE A 155 -16.33 12.36 24.28
CA ILE A 155 -16.62 11.42 25.36
C ILE A 155 -18.10 11.57 25.77
N ASP A 156 -18.81 10.46 25.96
CA ASP A 156 -20.27 10.43 26.18
C ASP A 156 -20.78 11.36 27.29
N ASP A 157 -20.02 11.49 28.38
CA ASP A 157 -20.39 12.30 29.54
C ASP A 157 -19.93 13.76 29.46
N GLY A 158 -19.56 14.23 28.26
CA GLY A 158 -19.23 15.63 28.01
C GLY A 158 -17.86 16.04 28.55
N ARG A 159 -16.98 15.09 28.91
CA ARG A 159 -15.61 15.33 29.39
C ARG A 159 -14.64 15.88 28.33
N GLY A 160 -15.12 16.26 27.15
CA GLY A 160 -14.33 16.92 26.11
C GLY A 160 -14.30 16.17 24.79
N SER A 161 -13.57 16.76 23.85
CA SER A 161 -13.37 16.28 22.50
C SER A 161 -12.09 15.44 22.38
N LEU A 162 -12.18 14.37 21.61
CA LEU A 162 -11.04 13.50 21.25
C LEU A 162 -10.53 13.80 19.84
N PHE A 163 -11.31 14.52 19.03
CA PHE A 163 -10.96 14.86 17.67
C PHE A 163 -11.61 16.19 17.29
N LEU A 164 -10.80 17.22 17.09
CA LEU A 164 -11.18 18.58 16.74
C LEU A 164 -10.80 18.90 15.29
N ASP A 165 -11.63 19.73 14.64
CA ASP A 165 -11.30 20.46 13.42
C ASP A 165 -11.37 21.96 13.68
N PHE A 166 -10.32 22.66 13.30
CA PHE A 166 -10.27 24.11 13.20
C PHE A 166 -10.29 24.45 11.71
N PRO A 167 -11.48 24.59 11.10
CA PRO A 167 -11.62 24.68 9.64
C PRO A 167 -11.06 25.98 9.05
N SER A 168 -10.88 27.02 9.87
CA SER A 168 -10.38 28.33 9.42
C SER A 168 -9.73 29.08 10.58
N LEU A 169 -8.41 28.92 10.71
CA LEU A 169 -7.57 29.68 11.64
C LEU A 169 -7.19 31.05 11.04
N PRO A 170 -6.79 32.03 11.86
CA PRO A 170 -6.18 33.26 11.37
C PRO A 170 -5.05 32.97 10.38
N GLY A 171 -5.08 33.61 9.21
CA GLY A 171 -4.15 33.32 8.12
C GLY A 171 -4.61 32.24 7.13
N GLY A 172 -5.81 31.67 7.35
CA GLY A 172 -6.45 30.72 6.43
C GLY A 172 -6.00 29.28 6.60
N GLY A 173 -5.24 28.97 7.66
CA GLY A 173 -4.81 27.61 7.95
C GLY A 173 -5.93 26.73 8.49
N ARG A 174 -5.70 25.42 8.45
CA ARG A 174 -6.60 24.42 9.04
C ARG A 174 -5.82 23.49 9.96
N LEU A 175 -6.42 23.11 11.08
CA LEU A 175 -5.85 22.15 12.01
C LEU A 175 -6.86 21.02 12.28
N LEU A 176 -6.44 19.78 12.05
CA LEU A 176 -7.08 18.60 12.64
C LEU A 176 -6.23 18.16 13.84
N LEU A 177 -6.85 18.07 15.02
CA LEU A 177 -6.17 17.72 16.27
C LEU A 177 -6.90 16.56 16.94
N ALA A 178 -6.23 15.43 17.13
CA ALA A 178 -6.82 14.24 17.74
C ALA A 178 -5.98 13.74 18.92
N THR A 179 -6.65 13.35 20.02
CA THR A 179 -6.04 12.61 21.14
C THR A 179 -6.01 11.10 20.92
N LEU A 180 -6.31 10.69 19.68
CA LEU A 180 -6.26 9.31 19.23
C LEU A 180 -4.85 8.96 18.73
N ASP A 181 -4.55 7.68 18.75
CA ASP A 181 -3.24 7.06 18.47
C ASP A 181 -3.25 6.07 17.27
N PRO A 182 -3.85 6.43 16.11
CA PRO A 182 -4.08 5.47 15.05
C PRO A 182 -2.79 4.92 14.40
N HIS A 183 -1.72 5.70 14.34
CA HIS A 183 -0.51 5.29 13.63
C HIS A 183 0.33 4.29 14.42
N SER A 184 0.51 4.53 15.72
CA SER A 184 1.30 3.63 16.56
C SER A 184 0.63 2.26 16.68
N HIS A 185 -0.68 2.22 16.91
CA HIS A 185 -1.43 0.96 17.01
C HIS A 185 -1.51 0.18 15.70
N ASN A 186 -1.66 0.88 14.57
CA ASN A 186 -1.54 0.24 13.26
C ASN A 186 -0.14 -0.36 13.06
N GLY A 187 0.91 0.40 13.41
CA GLY A 187 2.30 -0.05 13.33
C GLY A 187 2.66 -1.18 14.29
N GLN A 188 1.97 -1.29 15.42
CA GLN A 188 2.12 -2.40 16.37
C GLN A 188 1.35 -3.67 15.97
N ARG A 189 0.49 -3.60 14.93
CA ARG A 189 -0.25 -4.74 14.37
C ARG A 189 -1.29 -5.40 15.30
N PHE A 190 -1.77 -4.71 16.35
CA PHE A 190 -2.69 -5.33 17.31
C PHE A 190 -4.09 -4.72 17.37
N MET A 191 -4.32 -3.51 16.83
CA MET A 191 -5.62 -2.84 16.90
C MET A 191 -6.22 -2.62 15.50
N PRO A 192 -7.02 -3.57 14.97
CA PRO A 192 -7.60 -3.47 13.63
C PRO A 192 -8.45 -2.22 13.38
N ALA A 193 -9.05 -1.64 14.43
CA ALA A 193 -9.81 -0.39 14.32
C ALA A 193 -8.96 0.78 13.80
N THR A 194 -7.69 0.83 14.20
CA THR A 194 -6.76 1.89 13.77
C THR A 194 -6.31 1.72 12.32
N THR A 195 -6.15 0.49 11.84
CA THR A 195 -5.96 0.22 10.41
C THR A 195 -7.17 0.68 9.60
N ARG A 196 -8.41 0.38 10.06
CA ARG A 196 -9.63 0.87 9.41
C ARG A 196 -9.75 2.39 9.42
N PHE A 197 -9.38 3.05 10.52
CA PHE A 197 -9.30 4.51 10.57
C PHE A 197 -8.41 5.05 9.46
N LEU A 198 -7.17 4.56 9.35
CA LEU A 198 -6.20 5.07 8.38
C LEU A 198 -6.57 4.72 6.94
N GLN A 199 -7.18 3.55 6.71
CA GLN A 199 -7.77 3.16 5.42
C GLN A 199 -8.91 4.09 4.98
N SER A 200 -9.62 4.71 5.91
CA SER A 200 -10.62 5.75 5.62
C SER A 200 -10.01 7.16 5.55
N PHE A 201 -9.06 7.46 6.44
CA PHE A 201 -8.52 8.80 6.66
C PHE A 201 -7.68 9.29 5.49
N TYR A 202 -6.72 8.50 5.00
CA TYR A 202 -5.83 8.95 3.94
C TYR A 202 -6.51 9.14 2.56
N PRO A 203 -7.45 8.27 2.14
CA PRO A 203 -8.28 8.55 0.98
C PRO A 203 -9.14 9.80 1.15
N TRP A 204 -9.75 9.98 2.33
CA TRP A 204 -10.51 11.20 2.65
C TRP A 204 -9.62 12.44 2.54
N LEU A 205 -8.42 12.43 3.15
CA LEU A 205 -7.49 13.55 3.13
C LEU A 205 -7.05 13.91 1.70
N SER A 206 -6.76 12.90 0.87
CA SER A 206 -6.44 13.12 -0.55
C SER A 206 -7.62 13.76 -1.29
N SER A 207 -8.84 13.28 -1.06
CA SER A 207 -10.07 13.84 -1.66
C SER A 207 -10.34 15.28 -1.20
N GLU A 208 -10.17 15.55 0.10
CA GLU A 208 -10.35 16.86 0.71
C GLU A 208 -9.40 17.90 0.11
N LEU A 209 -8.16 17.48 -0.18
CA LEU A 209 -7.13 18.30 -0.80
C LEU A 209 -7.22 18.37 -2.34
N GLY A 210 -8.16 17.63 -2.96
CA GLY A 210 -8.25 17.51 -4.41
C GLY A 210 -7.06 16.80 -5.07
N ILE A 211 -6.30 15.99 -4.31
CA ILE A 211 -5.15 15.25 -4.80
C ILE A 211 -5.63 13.99 -5.54
N VAL A 212 -5.35 13.94 -6.84
CA VAL A 212 -5.65 12.78 -7.69
C VAL A 212 -4.42 11.86 -7.73
N ARG A 213 -4.54 10.66 -7.16
CA ARG A 213 -3.49 9.63 -7.20
C ARG A 213 -3.51 8.90 -8.55
N PRO A 214 -2.33 8.51 -9.11
CA PRO A 214 -2.27 7.84 -10.40
C PRO A 214 -2.96 6.46 -10.34
N ARG A 215 -3.69 6.12 -11.40
CA ARG A 215 -4.47 4.86 -11.49
C ARG A 215 -3.62 3.60 -11.59
N ARG A 216 -2.32 3.73 -11.91
CA ARG A 216 -1.36 2.60 -12.05
C ARG A 216 -1.90 1.48 -12.95
N ASN A 217 -2.50 1.85 -14.08
CA ASN A 217 -3.24 0.94 -14.97
C ASN A 217 -2.56 0.71 -16.32
N ARG A 218 -1.34 1.23 -16.55
CA ARG A 218 -0.60 0.98 -17.79
C ARG A 218 0.12 -0.37 -17.71
N PHE A 219 -0.34 -1.33 -18.50
CA PHE A 219 0.17 -2.69 -18.48
C PHE A 219 1.00 -2.95 -19.73
N THR A 220 2.24 -3.41 -19.59
CA THR A 220 3.08 -3.74 -20.74
C THR A 220 3.33 -5.23 -20.80
N TYR A 221 3.02 -5.85 -21.93
CA TYR A 221 3.33 -7.25 -22.22
C TYR A 221 4.57 -7.28 -23.12
N LEU A 222 5.62 -7.99 -22.69
CA LEU A 222 6.91 -8.04 -23.39
C LEU A 222 7.01 -9.23 -24.36
N GLN A 223 7.51 -9.00 -25.58
CA GLN A 223 7.67 -10.06 -26.58
C GLN A 223 8.94 -10.84 -26.35
N CYS A 224 8.80 -12.01 -25.75
CA CYS A 224 9.94 -12.91 -25.55
C CYS A 224 9.98 -14.04 -26.59
N SER A 225 8.89 -14.26 -27.33
CA SER A 225 8.74 -15.30 -28.34
C SER A 225 7.99 -14.75 -29.56
N HIS A 226 8.20 -15.33 -30.75
CA HIS A 226 7.40 -15.02 -31.94
C HIS A 226 6.19 -15.96 -32.11
N VAL A 227 6.00 -16.90 -31.18
CA VAL A 227 4.86 -17.83 -31.20
C VAL A 227 3.59 -17.03 -30.85
N PRO A 228 2.58 -16.92 -31.75
CA PRO A 228 1.42 -16.07 -31.52
C PRO A 228 0.64 -16.39 -30.25
N SER A 229 0.48 -17.67 -29.91
CA SER A 229 -0.22 -18.11 -28.70
C SER A 229 0.52 -17.78 -27.40
N GLU A 230 1.81 -17.45 -27.48
CA GLU A 230 2.65 -17.06 -26.33
C GLU A 230 2.85 -15.56 -26.25
N TRP A 231 3.02 -14.89 -27.39
CA TRP A 231 3.26 -13.45 -27.46
C TRP A 231 1.98 -12.63 -27.36
N HIS A 232 0.97 -12.96 -28.16
CA HIS A 232 -0.23 -12.14 -28.32
C HIS A 232 -1.47 -13.03 -28.33
N PRO A 233 -1.86 -13.59 -27.17
CA PRO A 233 -3.11 -14.34 -27.07
C PRO A 233 -4.29 -13.45 -27.47
N ALA A 234 -5.18 -13.93 -28.33
CA ALA A 234 -6.24 -13.09 -28.92
C ALA A 234 -7.21 -12.42 -27.91
N TRP A 235 -7.27 -12.93 -26.69
CA TRP A 235 -8.19 -12.50 -25.62
C TRP A 235 -7.55 -11.59 -24.57
N ILE A 236 -6.21 -11.45 -24.54
CA ILE A 236 -5.52 -10.81 -23.41
C ILE A 236 -5.85 -9.32 -23.29
N GLU A 237 -6.02 -8.64 -24.43
CA GLU A 237 -6.41 -7.22 -24.48
C GLU A 237 -7.78 -6.99 -23.89
N GLU A 238 -8.76 -7.84 -24.24
CA GLU A 238 -10.12 -7.77 -23.71
C GLU A 238 -10.13 -8.06 -22.21
N SER A 239 -9.45 -9.11 -21.77
CA SER A 239 -9.36 -9.48 -20.35
C SER A 239 -8.76 -8.38 -19.49
N LEU A 240 -7.62 -7.80 -19.92
CA LEU A 240 -6.99 -6.67 -19.24
C LEU A 240 -7.85 -5.39 -19.29
N GLY A 241 -8.49 -5.12 -20.43
CA GLY A 241 -9.39 -3.98 -20.61
C GLY A 241 -10.61 -4.04 -19.69
N LEU A 242 -11.24 -5.22 -19.55
CA LEU A 242 -12.34 -5.45 -18.59
C LEU A 242 -11.90 -5.24 -17.14
N ALA A 243 -10.64 -5.51 -16.80
CA ALA A 243 -10.07 -5.24 -15.48
C ALA A 243 -9.58 -3.77 -15.30
N GLY A 244 -9.77 -2.94 -16.33
CA GLY A 244 -9.46 -1.51 -16.34
C GLY A 244 -8.00 -1.16 -16.62
N PHE A 245 -7.25 -2.04 -17.29
CA PHE A 245 -5.87 -1.77 -17.73
C PHE A 245 -5.81 -1.24 -19.16
N GLU A 246 -4.75 -0.50 -19.43
CA GLU A 246 -4.36 -0.04 -20.76
C GLU A 246 -3.17 -0.89 -21.23
N PRO A 247 -3.41 -1.97 -22.01
CA PRO A 247 -2.35 -2.86 -22.45
C PRO A 247 -1.51 -2.22 -23.57
N LEU A 248 -0.19 -2.46 -23.50
CA LEU A 248 0.79 -2.15 -24.53
C LEU A 248 1.62 -3.41 -24.80
N PHE A 249 1.71 -3.82 -26.07
CA PHE A 249 2.57 -4.91 -26.50
C PHE A 249 3.86 -4.32 -27.07
N ALA A 250 4.99 -4.63 -26.43
CA ALA A 250 6.31 -4.19 -26.88
C ALA A 250 7.24 -5.38 -27.18
N PRO A 251 7.94 -5.37 -28.33
CA PRO A 251 9.09 -6.24 -28.59
C PRO A 251 10.14 -6.17 -27.46
N SER A 252 10.83 -7.29 -27.17
CA SER A 252 11.84 -7.31 -26.09
C SER A 252 13.02 -6.37 -26.34
N ASP A 253 13.40 -6.12 -27.59
CA ASP A 253 14.47 -5.18 -27.95
C ASP A 253 14.13 -3.71 -27.61
N GLN A 254 12.85 -3.39 -27.39
CA GLN A 254 12.38 -2.09 -26.90
C GLN A 254 12.39 -1.98 -25.37
N LEU A 255 12.77 -3.04 -24.65
CA LEU A 255 12.96 -2.97 -23.20
C LEU A 255 14.06 -1.97 -22.88
N GLY A 256 13.64 -0.86 -22.28
CA GLY A 256 14.46 0.31 -22.08
C GLY A 256 13.79 1.34 -21.16
N PRO A 257 14.51 2.40 -20.73
CA PRO A 257 13.96 3.46 -19.91
C PRO A 257 12.71 4.12 -20.51
N GLU A 258 12.66 4.27 -21.84
CA GLU A 258 11.52 4.89 -22.53
C GLU A 258 10.25 4.07 -22.37
N LEU A 259 10.30 2.76 -22.62
CA LEU A 259 9.17 1.85 -22.44
C LEU A 259 8.74 1.83 -20.97
N LEU A 260 9.71 1.62 -20.06
CA LEU A 260 9.44 1.49 -18.63
C LEU A 260 8.94 2.79 -17.98
N ALA A 261 9.11 3.97 -18.60
CA ALA A 261 8.52 5.22 -18.13
C ALA A 261 7.00 5.27 -18.40
N ARG A 262 6.53 4.50 -19.37
CA ARG A 262 5.11 4.41 -19.77
C ARG A 262 4.40 3.19 -19.17
N THR A 263 5.11 2.36 -18.41
CA THR A 263 4.62 1.12 -17.82
C THR A 263 4.39 1.32 -16.33
N ASP A 264 3.29 0.78 -15.79
CA ASP A 264 3.08 0.61 -14.35
C ASP A 264 3.30 -0.85 -13.93
N THR A 265 2.86 -1.80 -14.76
CA THR A 265 3.10 -3.24 -14.58
C THR A 265 3.67 -3.84 -15.86
N LEU A 266 4.84 -4.49 -15.76
CA LEU A 266 5.48 -5.20 -16.86
C LEU A 266 5.28 -6.71 -16.67
N TYR A 267 4.70 -7.35 -17.68
CA TYR A 267 4.59 -8.81 -17.78
C TYR A 267 5.70 -9.35 -18.69
N ILE A 268 6.50 -10.26 -18.14
CA ILE A 268 7.59 -10.96 -18.81
C ILE A 268 7.18 -12.43 -18.95
N PRO A 269 6.74 -12.88 -20.14
CA PRO A 269 6.41 -14.28 -20.40
C PRO A 269 7.62 -15.22 -20.25
N SER A 270 7.35 -16.52 -20.21
CA SER A 270 8.34 -17.60 -20.29
C SER A 270 9.10 -17.55 -21.63
N SER A 271 10.12 -18.40 -21.76
CA SER A 271 10.96 -18.51 -22.98
C SER A 271 11.69 -17.23 -23.38
N HIS A 272 11.98 -16.35 -22.42
CA HIS A 272 12.77 -15.15 -22.63
C HIS A 272 14.27 -15.42 -22.73
N ASP A 273 14.98 -14.52 -23.41
CA ASP A 273 16.45 -14.49 -23.43
C ASP A 273 16.97 -13.95 -22.09
N GLU A 274 17.40 -14.87 -21.22
CA GLU A 274 17.97 -14.53 -19.90
C GLU A 274 19.25 -13.69 -20.00
N PHE A 275 20.07 -13.82 -21.06
CA PHE A 275 21.26 -12.98 -21.23
C PHE A 275 20.88 -11.54 -21.58
N PHE A 276 19.90 -11.38 -22.47
CA PHE A 276 19.35 -10.07 -22.77
C PHE A 276 18.72 -9.42 -21.54
N LEU A 277 17.84 -10.13 -20.81
CA LEU A 277 17.23 -9.58 -19.59
C LEU A 277 18.28 -9.23 -18.53
N LYS A 278 19.32 -10.04 -18.38
CA LYS A 278 20.46 -9.75 -17.49
C LYS A 278 21.21 -8.47 -17.91
N SER A 279 21.34 -8.21 -19.21
CA SER A 279 21.92 -6.96 -19.70
C SER A 279 21.06 -5.72 -19.37
N ARG A 280 19.75 -5.92 -19.15
CA ARG A 280 18.76 -4.89 -18.76
C ARG A 280 18.47 -4.85 -17.26
N ALA A 281 19.18 -5.62 -16.44
CA ALA A 281 18.89 -5.75 -15.01
C ALA A 281 18.86 -4.40 -14.27
N GLY A 282 19.77 -3.48 -14.60
CA GLY A 282 19.80 -2.15 -13.98
C GLY A 282 18.54 -1.32 -14.26
N GLU A 283 17.97 -1.44 -15.47
CA GLU A 283 16.76 -0.72 -15.86
C GLU A 283 15.51 -1.29 -15.16
N LEU A 284 15.45 -2.62 -15.02
CA LEU A 284 14.39 -3.33 -14.31
C LEU A 284 14.43 -3.08 -12.80
N VAL A 285 15.64 -3.04 -12.21
CA VAL A 285 15.82 -2.65 -10.81
C VAL A 285 15.39 -1.20 -10.58
N ALA A 286 15.82 -0.27 -11.44
CA ALA A 286 15.36 1.12 -11.36
C ALA A 286 13.85 1.26 -11.58
N PHE A 287 13.21 0.32 -12.29
CA PHE A 287 11.76 0.25 -12.44
C PHE A 287 11.06 -0.18 -11.15
N LEU A 288 11.57 -1.21 -10.47
CA LEU A 288 11.10 -1.61 -9.15
C LEU A 288 11.32 -0.51 -8.11
N GLU A 289 12.49 0.14 -8.09
CA GLU A 289 12.83 1.20 -7.12
C GLU A 289 11.84 2.38 -7.13
N ARG A 290 11.30 2.71 -8.32
CA ARG A 290 10.27 3.77 -8.48
C ARG A 290 8.83 3.28 -8.36
N GLY A 291 8.62 2.05 -7.90
CA GLY A 291 7.29 1.49 -7.65
C GLY A 291 6.62 0.85 -8.87
N GLY A 292 7.37 0.48 -9.91
CA GLY A 292 6.87 -0.31 -11.03
C GLY A 292 6.76 -1.79 -10.67
N ASN A 293 5.77 -2.49 -11.21
CA ASN A 293 5.50 -3.90 -10.87
C ASN A 293 5.99 -4.86 -11.95
N LEU A 294 6.51 -6.02 -11.54
CA LEU A 294 6.91 -7.10 -12.43
C LEU A 294 6.00 -8.32 -12.23
N ILE A 295 5.54 -8.90 -13.33
CA ILE A 295 4.98 -10.25 -13.36
C ILE A 295 5.93 -11.08 -14.23
N ILE A 296 6.54 -12.10 -13.65
CA ILE A 296 7.58 -12.90 -14.30
C ILE A 296 7.12 -14.34 -14.36
N CYS A 297 7.07 -14.92 -15.56
CA CYS A 297 6.94 -16.36 -15.76
C CYS A 297 8.31 -16.91 -16.16
N ALA A 298 8.95 -17.72 -15.33
CA ALA A 298 10.29 -18.21 -15.61
C ALA A 298 10.61 -19.54 -14.90
N GLU A 299 11.41 -20.37 -15.55
CA GLU A 299 12.15 -21.48 -14.92
C GLU A 299 13.65 -21.11 -14.95
N PRO A 300 14.11 -20.11 -14.15
CA PRO A 300 15.38 -19.43 -14.37
C PRO A 300 16.58 -20.38 -14.30
N CYS A 301 17.40 -20.43 -15.35
CA CYS A 301 18.65 -21.18 -15.32
C CYS A 301 19.70 -20.43 -14.49
N GLN A 302 19.83 -19.13 -14.73
CA GLN A 302 20.68 -18.22 -13.94
C GLN A 302 19.86 -17.06 -13.38
N PRO A 303 20.29 -16.48 -12.25
CA PRO A 303 19.71 -15.23 -11.79
C PRO A 303 20.08 -14.09 -12.76
N TRP A 304 19.06 -13.49 -13.38
CA TRP A 304 19.18 -12.31 -14.24
C TRP A 304 18.69 -11.01 -13.56
N LEU A 305 18.10 -11.12 -12.37
CA LEU A 305 17.91 -10.02 -11.40
C LEU A 305 18.59 -10.37 -10.07
N PRO A 306 19.01 -9.37 -9.28
CA PRO A 306 19.83 -9.59 -8.07
C PRO A 306 19.13 -10.37 -6.96
N PHE A 307 17.80 -10.43 -6.97
CA PHE A 307 17.00 -11.13 -5.96
C PHE A 307 16.50 -12.51 -6.43
N MET A 308 16.80 -12.91 -7.66
CA MET A 308 16.36 -14.20 -8.20
C MET A 308 17.30 -15.33 -7.78
N ALA A 309 16.75 -16.53 -7.70
CA ALA A 309 17.50 -17.78 -7.55
C ALA A 309 17.22 -18.70 -8.74
N SER A 310 18.14 -19.62 -9.02
CA SER A 310 17.95 -20.64 -10.07
C SER A 310 16.80 -21.59 -9.73
N PHE A 311 16.13 -22.06 -10.77
CA PHE A 311 15.05 -23.02 -10.71
C PHE A 311 15.53 -24.41 -10.28
N ARG A 312 14.70 -25.08 -9.47
CA ARG A 312 14.86 -26.49 -9.09
C ARG A 312 13.54 -27.21 -9.31
N ALA A 313 13.59 -28.35 -10.00
CA ALA A 313 12.42 -29.19 -10.22
C ALA A 313 12.09 -30.03 -8.98
N VAL A 314 10.81 -30.26 -8.73
CA VAL A 314 10.38 -31.32 -7.80
C VAL A 314 10.53 -32.69 -8.46
N PRO A 315 10.63 -33.80 -7.70
CA PRO A 315 10.60 -35.13 -8.29
C PRO A 315 9.29 -35.33 -9.09
N SER A 316 9.40 -35.71 -10.36
CA SER A 316 8.24 -35.89 -11.24
C SER A 316 7.34 -37.07 -10.87
N ARG A 317 7.79 -37.96 -9.98
CA ARG A 317 7.04 -39.12 -9.48
C ARG A 317 6.95 -39.12 -7.95
N PRO A 318 5.79 -39.51 -7.37
CA PRO A 318 4.52 -39.71 -8.08
C PRO A 318 4.05 -38.41 -8.74
N PHE A 319 3.25 -38.51 -9.81
CA PHE A 319 2.79 -37.32 -10.54
C PHE A 319 1.92 -36.39 -9.69
N THR A 320 1.47 -36.81 -8.52
CA THR A 320 0.85 -35.92 -7.54
C THR A 320 1.82 -34.84 -7.03
N ASN A 321 3.14 -35.02 -7.14
CA ASN A 321 4.12 -34.00 -6.77
C ASN A 321 4.05 -32.76 -7.66
N ILE A 322 3.58 -32.87 -8.91
CA ILE A 322 3.45 -31.73 -9.84
C ILE A 322 2.04 -31.12 -9.80
N LYS A 323 1.21 -31.50 -8.83
CA LYS A 323 -0.03 -30.78 -8.50
C LYS A 323 0.31 -29.49 -7.78
N VAL A 324 -0.37 -28.41 -8.18
CA VAL A 324 -0.22 -27.08 -7.59
C VAL A 324 -1.38 -26.85 -6.63
N ARG A 325 -1.11 -26.26 -5.47
CA ARG A 325 -2.13 -25.96 -4.46
C ARG A 325 -2.06 -24.49 -4.10
N VAL A 326 -3.20 -23.84 -3.98
CA VAL A 326 -3.25 -22.50 -3.39
C VAL A 326 -2.88 -22.61 -1.92
N ARG A 327 -1.91 -21.80 -1.51
CA ARG A 327 -1.43 -21.71 -0.13
C ARG A 327 -1.99 -20.49 0.57
N ASP A 328 -1.91 -19.33 -0.09
CA ASP A 328 -2.34 -18.04 0.42
C ASP A 328 -2.91 -17.21 -0.73
N ASP A 329 -4.22 -16.96 -0.69
CA ASP A 329 -4.92 -16.11 -1.66
C ASP A 329 -5.46 -14.83 -1.01
N ARG A 330 -4.75 -14.27 -0.03
CA ARG A 330 -5.16 -13.01 0.63
C ARG A 330 -5.37 -11.83 -0.33
N PHE A 331 -4.83 -11.91 -1.54
CA PHE A 331 -4.94 -10.88 -2.57
C PHE A 331 -6.05 -11.17 -3.60
N GLY A 332 -6.73 -12.31 -3.50
CA GLY A 332 -7.84 -12.71 -4.38
C GLY A 332 -7.42 -12.99 -5.83
N ILE A 333 -6.19 -13.46 -6.04
CA ILE A 333 -5.64 -13.79 -7.37
C ILE A 333 -6.28 -15.08 -7.91
N PHE A 334 -6.39 -16.09 -7.04
CA PHE A 334 -6.81 -17.45 -7.39
C PHE A 334 -8.27 -17.74 -7.07
N SER A 335 -9.02 -16.74 -6.58
CA SER A 335 -10.41 -16.89 -6.14
C SER A 335 -11.38 -17.34 -7.26
N ASP A 336 -11.00 -17.14 -8.52
CA ASP A 336 -11.76 -17.60 -9.69
C ASP A 336 -11.42 -19.04 -10.12
N LEU A 337 -10.38 -19.65 -9.53
CA LEU A 337 -10.01 -21.04 -9.79
C LEU A 337 -10.92 -21.98 -8.97
N GLY A 338 -11.42 -23.03 -9.62
CA GLY A 338 -12.23 -24.06 -8.94
C GLY A 338 -11.38 -24.94 -8.01
N GLU A 339 -12.03 -25.65 -7.08
CA GLU A 339 -11.35 -26.53 -6.11
C GLU A 339 -10.46 -27.60 -6.77
N ASP A 340 -10.83 -28.05 -7.98
CA ASP A 340 -10.11 -29.07 -8.75
C ASP A 340 -9.14 -28.49 -9.81
N PHE A 341 -8.78 -27.20 -9.74
CA PHE A 341 -7.95 -26.55 -10.80
C PHE A 341 -6.62 -27.27 -11.02
N ASP A 342 -6.06 -27.87 -9.97
CA ASP A 342 -4.80 -28.61 -10.00
C ASP A 342 -4.82 -29.85 -10.91
N SER A 343 -6.01 -30.29 -11.33
CA SER A 343 -6.24 -31.51 -12.11
C SER A 343 -6.63 -31.22 -13.55
N TRP A 344 -6.64 -29.95 -13.96
CA TRP A 344 -7.02 -29.53 -15.31
C TRP A 344 -5.93 -29.93 -16.31
N GLN A 345 -6.34 -30.28 -17.54
CA GLN A 345 -5.44 -30.84 -18.57
C GLN A 345 -4.29 -29.86 -18.94
N GLY A 346 -4.51 -28.56 -18.84
CA GLY A 346 -3.47 -27.53 -18.95
C GLY A 346 -2.65 -27.34 -17.67
N ILE A 347 -3.22 -27.52 -16.48
CA ILE A 347 -2.53 -27.20 -15.21
C ILE A 347 -1.58 -28.32 -14.79
N PHE A 348 -2.04 -29.57 -14.87
CA PHE A 348 -1.32 -30.72 -14.33
C PHE A 348 0.02 -30.94 -15.06
N GLY A 349 1.12 -30.57 -14.39
CA GLY A 349 2.47 -30.68 -14.93
C GLY A 349 2.87 -29.63 -15.96
N GLN A 350 2.05 -28.61 -16.23
CA GLN A 350 2.46 -27.47 -17.04
C GLN A 350 2.39 -26.13 -16.30
N TYR A 351 1.54 -25.99 -15.27
CA TYR A 351 1.49 -24.77 -14.47
C TYR A 351 2.83 -24.52 -13.77
N ALA A 352 3.32 -25.47 -12.97
CA ALA A 352 4.66 -25.40 -12.39
C ALA A 352 5.24 -26.80 -12.22
N ARG A 353 6.57 -26.92 -12.31
CA ARG A 353 7.31 -28.18 -12.12
C ARG A 353 8.37 -28.09 -11.03
N GLY A 354 8.44 -26.94 -10.36
CA GLY A 354 9.53 -26.63 -9.47
C GLY A 354 9.40 -25.24 -8.85
N TRP A 355 10.50 -24.74 -8.32
CA TRP A 355 10.55 -23.49 -7.58
C TRP A 355 11.93 -22.84 -7.70
N SER A 356 11.98 -21.54 -7.41
CA SER A 356 13.20 -20.81 -7.04
C SER A 356 13.12 -20.45 -5.56
N ASP A 357 14.27 -20.27 -4.89
CA ASP A 357 14.26 -19.69 -3.54
C ASP A 357 13.71 -18.26 -3.63
N PRO A 358 12.60 -17.96 -2.93
CA PRO A 358 12.09 -16.60 -2.93
C PRO A 358 12.95 -15.70 -2.03
N PRO A 359 12.96 -14.38 -2.26
CA PRO A 359 13.59 -13.44 -1.35
C PRO A 359 13.03 -13.56 0.08
N ALA A 360 13.80 -13.08 1.06
CA ALA A 360 13.28 -12.90 2.42
C ALA A 360 12.03 -12.02 2.41
N ASP A 361 11.05 -12.37 3.25
CA ASP A 361 9.75 -11.71 3.39
C ASP A 361 8.79 -11.84 2.18
N ALA A 362 9.12 -12.67 1.18
CA ALA A 362 8.16 -13.01 0.13
C ALA A 362 7.01 -13.87 0.65
N ILE A 363 5.80 -13.64 0.14
CA ILE A 363 4.60 -14.39 0.48
C ILE A 363 4.42 -15.50 -0.56
N TRP A 364 4.37 -16.74 -0.08
CA TRP A 364 4.12 -17.92 -0.90
C TRP A 364 2.64 -18.01 -1.21
N LEU A 365 2.31 -17.98 -2.49
CA LEU A 365 0.93 -17.95 -2.95
C LEU A 365 0.43 -19.33 -3.33
N THR A 366 1.27 -20.11 -4.02
CA THR A 366 0.97 -21.49 -4.39
C THR A 366 2.14 -22.42 -4.09
N ASP A 367 1.82 -23.67 -3.78
CA ASP A 367 2.77 -24.74 -3.48
C ASP A 367 2.79 -25.79 -4.61
N VAL A 368 3.97 -26.29 -4.95
CA VAL A 368 4.22 -27.52 -5.74
C VAL A 368 5.06 -28.50 -4.90
N GLY A 369 5.14 -29.77 -5.30
CA GLY A 369 5.83 -30.82 -4.56
C GLY A 369 4.88 -31.65 -3.72
N SER A 370 5.43 -32.53 -2.87
CA SER A 370 4.62 -33.37 -1.99
C SER A 370 4.05 -32.54 -0.83
N GLU A 371 2.93 -32.99 -0.23
CA GLU A 371 2.37 -32.33 0.96
C GLU A 371 3.36 -32.23 2.13
N ARG A 372 4.31 -33.17 2.22
CA ARG A 372 5.34 -33.19 3.28
C ARG A 372 6.56 -32.33 2.96
N ASP A 373 6.69 -31.88 1.72
CA ASP A 373 7.79 -31.03 1.26
C ASP A 373 7.28 -30.04 0.18
N PRO A 374 6.37 -29.11 0.56
CA PRO A 374 5.84 -28.12 -0.36
C PRO A 374 6.91 -27.07 -0.70
N LYS A 375 6.90 -26.61 -1.95
CA LYS A 375 7.83 -25.65 -2.52
C LYS A 375 7.06 -24.50 -3.19
N PRO A 376 7.55 -23.25 -3.13
CA PRO A 376 6.81 -22.10 -3.65
C PRO A 376 6.82 -22.06 -5.17
N ALA A 377 5.71 -22.45 -5.80
CA ALA A 377 5.54 -22.31 -7.25
C ALA A 377 5.35 -20.83 -7.61
N ASP A 378 4.46 -20.15 -6.88
CA ASP A 378 4.22 -18.71 -7.02
C ASP A 378 4.54 -17.97 -5.73
N TRP A 379 5.17 -16.82 -5.87
CA TRP A 379 5.38 -15.91 -4.76
C TRP A 379 5.26 -14.45 -5.17
N ILE A 380 4.85 -13.62 -4.21
CA ILE A 380 4.84 -12.18 -4.35
C ILE A 380 5.80 -11.56 -3.34
N TRP A 381 6.51 -10.53 -3.76
CA TRP A 381 7.51 -9.84 -2.96
C TRP A 381 7.51 -8.35 -3.28
N GLN A 382 7.75 -7.52 -2.27
CA GLN A 382 7.96 -6.09 -2.48
C GLN A 382 9.45 -5.78 -2.51
N TYR A 383 9.91 -5.11 -3.57
CA TYR A 383 11.31 -4.69 -3.67
C TYR A 383 11.65 -3.70 -2.53
N PRO A 384 12.71 -3.94 -1.74
CA PRO A 384 13.03 -3.10 -0.60
C PRO A 384 13.67 -1.80 -1.06
N THR A 385 13.18 -0.69 -0.53
CA THR A 385 13.80 0.64 -0.66
C THR A 385 13.84 1.30 0.69
N SER A 386 14.70 2.31 0.86
CA SER A 386 14.77 3.10 2.11
C SER A 386 13.43 3.74 2.48
N SER A 387 12.66 4.16 1.47
CA SER A 387 11.30 4.71 1.63
C SER A 387 10.21 3.64 1.75
N GLY A 388 10.53 2.36 1.52
CA GLY A 388 9.55 1.28 1.45
C GLY A 388 8.59 1.38 0.26
N ARG A 389 8.88 2.21 -0.75
CA ARG A 389 8.02 2.45 -1.93
C ARG A 389 8.38 1.60 -3.15
N GLY A 390 9.24 0.60 -3.01
CA GLY A 390 9.57 -0.29 -4.13
C GLY A 390 8.33 -1.03 -4.64
N GLY A 391 8.35 -1.37 -5.92
CA GLY A 391 7.26 -2.06 -6.58
C GLY A 391 7.22 -3.54 -6.24
N TYR A 392 6.19 -4.22 -6.73
CA TYR A 392 5.93 -5.62 -6.42
C TYR A 392 6.39 -6.53 -7.55
N VAL A 393 6.92 -7.69 -7.17
CA VAL A 393 7.29 -8.78 -8.07
C VAL A 393 6.36 -9.94 -7.78
N PHE A 394 5.60 -10.35 -8.79
CA PHE A 394 4.95 -11.66 -8.83
C PHE A 394 5.83 -12.59 -9.67
N MET A 395 6.34 -13.65 -9.05
CA MET A 395 7.13 -14.66 -9.73
C MET A 395 6.32 -15.94 -9.83
N HIS A 396 6.22 -16.46 -11.05
CA HIS A 396 5.67 -17.76 -11.38
C HIS A 396 6.78 -18.68 -11.88
N ASN A 397 7.04 -19.78 -11.16
CA ASN A 397 8.07 -20.76 -11.49
C ASN A 397 7.56 -21.81 -12.49
N GLY A 398 7.12 -21.34 -13.66
CA GLY A 398 6.46 -22.17 -14.65
C GLY A 398 6.28 -21.49 -16.00
N ASP A 399 5.38 -22.05 -16.80
CA ASP A 399 5.11 -21.57 -18.16
C ASP A 399 4.25 -20.30 -18.17
N ASN A 400 3.89 -19.79 -19.33
CA ASN A 400 3.08 -18.60 -19.46
C ASN A 400 1.74 -18.73 -18.73
N MET A 401 1.50 -17.83 -17.79
CA MET A 401 0.24 -17.75 -17.04
C MET A 401 -0.97 -17.45 -17.95
N THR A 402 -0.74 -16.97 -19.18
CA THR A 402 -1.80 -16.86 -20.18
C THR A 402 -2.39 -18.20 -20.59
N ARG A 403 -1.72 -19.32 -20.35
CA ARG A 403 -2.27 -20.65 -20.64
C ARG A 403 -3.38 -21.06 -19.66
N TYR A 404 -3.58 -20.31 -18.57
CA TYR A 404 -4.40 -20.73 -17.44
C TYR A 404 -5.35 -19.62 -16.93
N PRO A 405 -6.50 -19.99 -16.36
CA PRO A 405 -7.18 -21.26 -16.58
C PRO A 405 -7.56 -21.46 -18.06
N ASP A 406 -7.44 -22.70 -18.57
CA ASP A 406 -7.72 -23.04 -19.97
C ASP A 406 -9.21 -23.31 -20.25
N HIS A 407 -10.05 -23.40 -19.21
CA HIS A 407 -11.50 -23.57 -19.31
C HIS A 407 -12.25 -22.92 -18.12
N GLY A 408 -13.58 -22.92 -18.20
CA GLY A 408 -14.46 -22.32 -17.20
C GLY A 408 -14.89 -20.89 -17.53
N PRO A 409 -15.86 -20.32 -16.77
CA PRO A 409 -16.42 -19.00 -17.02
C PRO A 409 -15.43 -17.84 -16.78
N LYS A 410 -14.32 -18.13 -16.09
CA LYS A 410 -13.24 -17.20 -15.77
C LYS A 410 -11.91 -17.61 -16.40
N LYS A 411 -11.96 -18.45 -17.45
CA LYS A 411 -10.80 -18.66 -18.33
C LYS A 411 -10.24 -17.29 -18.72
N GLU A 412 -8.92 -17.21 -18.91
CA GLU A 412 -8.28 -15.98 -19.42
C GLU A 412 -8.19 -14.80 -18.41
N ALA A 413 -8.69 -14.96 -17.17
CA ALA A 413 -8.70 -13.90 -16.16
C ALA A 413 -7.41 -13.83 -15.30
N LEU A 414 -6.61 -14.89 -15.23
CA LEU A 414 -5.56 -15.02 -14.21
C LEU A 414 -4.50 -13.91 -14.27
N VAL A 415 -4.01 -13.56 -15.46
CA VAL A 415 -3.05 -12.46 -15.63
C VAL A 415 -3.65 -11.12 -15.19
N ALA A 416 -4.94 -10.89 -15.51
CA ALA A 416 -5.64 -9.70 -15.07
C ALA A 416 -5.83 -9.68 -13.55
N ASN A 417 -6.14 -10.82 -12.92
CA ASN A 417 -6.28 -10.93 -11.47
C ASN A 417 -4.96 -10.60 -10.75
N ILE A 418 -3.84 -11.12 -11.25
CA ILE A 418 -2.49 -10.76 -10.74
C ILE A 418 -2.25 -9.25 -10.91
N ALA A 419 -2.51 -8.70 -12.10
CA ALA A 419 -2.34 -7.28 -12.36
C ALA A 419 -3.20 -6.42 -11.41
N VAL A 420 -4.45 -6.79 -11.18
CA VAL A 420 -5.36 -6.13 -10.23
C VAL A 420 -4.78 -6.18 -8.81
N ALA A 421 -4.29 -7.34 -8.35
CA ALA A 421 -3.69 -7.47 -7.04
C ALA A 421 -2.48 -6.52 -6.87
N LEU A 422 -1.55 -6.51 -7.83
CA LEU A 422 -0.37 -5.62 -7.80
C LEU A 422 -0.76 -4.14 -7.87
N ARG A 423 -1.78 -3.78 -8.67
CA ARG A 423 -2.32 -2.41 -8.73
C ARG A 423 -2.91 -2.00 -7.38
N LYS A 424 -3.74 -2.85 -6.77
CA LYS A 424 -4.37 -2.59 -5.47
C LYS A 424 -3.33 -2.42 -4.35
N LEU A 425 -2.30 -3.27 -4.33
CA LEU A 425 -1.16 -3.11 -3.43
C LEU A 425 -0.42 -1.78 -3.69
N SER A 426 -0.18 -1.44 -4.95
CA SER A 426 0.48 -0.18 -5.35
C SER A 426 -0.34 1.08 -5.08
N MET A 427 -1.65 0.94 -4.85
CA MET A 427 -2.57 2.02 -4.53
C MET A 427 -2.95 2.06 -3.04
N GLY A 428 -2.50 1.10 -2.24
CA GLY A 428 -2.87 0.99 -0.83
C GLY A 428 -4.30 0.50 -0.58
N GLU A 429 -4.97 -0.05 -1.59
CA GLU A 429 -6.29 -0.70 -1.46
C GLU A 429 -6.18 -2.08 -0.77
N LEU A 430 -5.02 -2.72 -0.90
CA LEU A 430 -4.64 -3.92 -0.18
C LEU A 430 -3.35 -3.64 0.61
N LEU A 431 -3.24 -4.23 1.80
CA LEU A 431 -2.00 -4.24 2.57
C LEU A 431 -1.23 -5.52 2.26
N PHE A 432 0.09 -5.41 2.17
CA PHE A 432 0.99 -6.53 1.86
C PHE A 432 1.14 -7.48 3.05
#